data_AF-A0A0F5VK38-F1
#
_entry.id   AF-A0A0F5VK38-F1
#
_cell.length_a   1.000
_cell.length_b   1.000
_cell.length_c   1.000
_cell.angle_alpha   90.00
_cell.angle_beta   90.00
_cell.angle_gamma   90.00
#
_symmetry.space_group_name_H-M   'P 1'
#
loop_
_entity.id
_entity.type
_entity.pdbx_description
1 polymer ?
#
loop_
_entity_poly.entity_id
_entity_poly.type
_entity_poly.pdbx_seq_one_letter_code
_entity_poly.pdbx_strand_id
1 'polypeptide(L)'
;SNEKLTSRRQIIAAGGPAANAAAAFSHLGGAARLLTAIGSHPLGLGATADLHRLGVTVADLTPDWAEPPAVSSIMVTASTGERAVASTNATGHRVSPPDD
;
A
#
# COMPACT_ATOMS: atom_id res chain seq x y z
N SER A 1 17.45 -19.33 16.55
CA SER A 1 16.31 -19.75 17.40
C SER A 1 15.05 -19.07 16.92
N ASN A 2 13.88 -19.67 17.16
CA ASN A 2 12.61 -18.98 16.95
C ASN A 2 12.28 -18.18 18.21
N GLU A 3 11.87 -16.92 18.05
CA GLU A 3 11.55 -16.04 19.17
C GLU A 3 10.20 -15.35 18.93
N LYS A 4 9.41 -15.24 20.00
CA LYS A 4 8.16 -14.48 19.99
C LYS A 4 8.46 -13.07 20.50
N LEU A 5 8.27 -12.08 19.65
CA LEU A 5 8.47 -10.67 19.97
C LEU A 5 7.13 -9.95 20.10
N THR A 6 7.05 -8.98 21.01
CA THR A 6 5.89 -8.09 21.16
C THR A 6 6.23 -6.72 20.57
N SER A 7 5.42 -6.23 19.63
CA SER A 7 5.62 -4.91 19.04
C SER A 7 5.13 -3.80 19.97
N ARG A 8 5.79 -2.63 19.92
CA ARG A 8 5.36 -1.43 20.67
C ARG A 8 4.13 -0.77 20.05
N ARG A 9 3.97 -0.89 18.72
CA ARG A 9 2.90 -0.32 17.93
C ARG A 9 2.71 -1.16 16.67
N GLN A 10 1.48 -1.17 16.15
CA GLN A 10 1.14 -1.68 14.83
C GLN A 10 0.51 -0.58 13.99
N ILE A 11 0.83 -0.54 12.70
CA ILE A 11 0.25 0.37 11.71
C ILE A 11 -0.09 -0.47 10.48
N ILE A 12 -1.26 -0.20 9.90
CA ILE A 12 -1.66 -0.71 8.59
C ILE A 12 -1.85 0.52 7.71
N ALA A 13 -1.24 0.52 6.53
CA ALA A 13 -1.25 1.64 5.61
C ALA A 13 -1.16 1.13 4.17
N ALA A 14 -1.61 1.95 3.23
CA ALA A 14 -1.33 1.74 1.82
C ALA A 14 0.19 1.80 1.58
N GLY A 15 0.68 1.00 0.63
CA GLY A 15 2.10 0.88 0.34
C GLY A 15 2.39 0.72 -1.14
N GLY A 16 3.68 0.67 -1.46
CA GLY A 16 4.18 0.61 -2.83
C GLY A 16 4.79 1.96 -3.27
N PRO A 17 5.80 1.94 -4.16
CA PRO A 17 6.51 3.17 -4.55
C PRO A 17 5.59 4.28 -5.08
N ALA A 18 4.65 3.94 -5.96
CA ALA A 18 3.72 4.91 -6.55
C ALA A 18 2.73 5.49 -5.53
N ALA A 19 2.19 4.65 -4.64
CA ALA A 19 1.31 5.08 -3.55
C ALA A 19 2.02 6.05 -2.59
N ASN A 20 3.26 5.73 -2.19
CA ASN A 20 4.07 6.59 -1.33
C ASN A 20 4.40 7.93 -2.00
N ALA A 21 4.72 7.93 -3.29
CA ALA A 21 4.99 9.15 -4.06
C ALA A 21 3.73 10.03 -4.16
N ALA A 22 2.57 9.45 -4.45
CA ALA A 22 1.30 10.17 -4.52
C ALA A 22 0.91 10.79 -3.16
N ALA A 23 1.08 10.05 -2.07
CA ALA A 23 0.85 10.55 -0.72
C ALA A 23 1.82 11.70 -0.35
N ALA A 24 3.11 11.56 -0.67
CA ALA A 24 4.09 12.61 -0.41
C ALA A 24 3.79 13.88 -1.23
N PHE A 25 3.47 13.73 -2.52
CA PHE A 25 3.10 14.86 -3.38
C PHE A 25 1.85 15.58 -2.87
N SER A 26 0.82 14.83 -2.46
CA SER A 26 -0.41 15.40 -1.89
C SER A 26 -0.13 16.14 -0.57
N HIS A 27 0.71 15.56 0.29
CA HIS A 27 1.12 16.19 1.55
C HIS A 27 1.85 17.53 1.34
N LEU A 28 2.59 17.67 0.24
CA LEU A 28 3.29 18.90 -0.13
C LEU A 28 2.37 19.94 -0.81
N GLY A 29 1.05 19.71 -0.82
CA GLY A 29 0.06 20.62 -1.40
C GLY A 29 -0.30 20.32 -2.86
N GLY A 30 0.21 19.23 -3.42
CA GLY A 30 -0.16 18.76 -4.75
C GLY A 30 -1.54 18.07 -4.78
N ALA A 31 -2.04 17.83 -6.00
CA ALA A 31 -3.23 17.00 -6.23
C ALA A 31 -2.82 15.72 -6.95
N ALA A 32 -2.60 14.62 -6.21
CA ALA A 32 -2.21 13.36 -6.80
C ALA A 32 -3.42 12.53 -7.27
N ARG A 33 -3.33 11.97 -8.48
CA ARG A 33 -4.17 10.86 -8.93
C ARG A 33 -3.31 9.63 -9.14
N LEU A 34 -3.63 8.55 -8.43
CA LEU A 34 -2.93 7.27 -8.53
C LEU A 34 -3.75 6.30 -9.38
N LEU A 35 -3.21 5.90 -10.53
CA LEU A 35 -3.69 4.74 -11.28
C LEU A 35 -3.03 3.49 -10.70
N THR A 36 -3.84 2.50 -10.30
CA THR A 36 -3.35 1.29 -9.64
C THR A 36 -4.35 0.15 -9.75
N ALA A 37 -4.02 -1.02 -9.18
CA ALA A 37 -4.82 -2.23 -9.19
C ALA A 37 -5.00 -2.70 -7.75
N ILE A 38 -6.07 -2.25 -7.10
CA ILE A 38 -6.32 -2.52 -5.67
C ILE A 38 -7.33 -3.65 -5.51
N GLY A 39 -8.45 -3.59 -6.23
CA GLY A 39 -9.52 -4.56 -6.14
C GLY A 39 -10.50 -4.34 -5.00
N SER A 40 -11.46 -5.24 -4.90
CA SER A 40 -12.59 -5.21 -3.97
C SER A 40 -12.34 -5.97 -2.67
N HIS A 41 -11.20 -6.66 -2.53
CA HIS A 41 -10.85 -7.37 -1.30
C HIS A 41 -10.80 -6.38 -0.10
N PRO A 42 -11.27 -6.75 1.11
CA PRO A 42 -11.32 -5.83 2.26
C PRO A 42 -10.00 -5.12 2.61
N LEU A 43 -8.85 -5.80 2.42
CA LEU A 43 -7.53 -5.17 2.59
C LEU A 43 -7.27 -4.08 1.56
N GLY A 44 -7.72 -4.28 0.31
CA GLY A 44 -7.67 -3.27 -0.75
C GLY A 44 -8.55 -2.07 -0.42
N LEU A 45 -9.79 -2.31 0.04
CA LEU A 45 -10.68 -1.24 0.50
C LEU A 45 -10.05 -0.39 1.62
N GLY A 46 -9.34 -1.03 2.56
CA GLY A 46 -8.57 -0.34 3.59
C GLY A 46 -7.44 0.52 3.00
N ALA A 47 -6.71 0.02 2.00
CA ALA A 47 -5.67 0.79 1.31
C ALA A 47 -6.26 1.99 0.55
N THR A 48 -7.39 1.82 -0.14
CA THR A 48 -8.10 2.92 -0.82
C THR A 48 -8.55 3.99 0.17
N ALA A 49 -9.13 3.59 1.30
CA ALA A 49 -9.54 4.53 2.34
C ALA A 49 -8.35 5.31 2.93
N ASP A 50 -7.20 4.65 3.14
CA ASP A 50 -5.98 5.30 3.62
C ASP A 50 -5.44 6.32 2.61
N LEU A 51 -5.42 5.98 1.32
CA LEU A 51 -5.02 6.88 0.23
C LEU A 51 -5.94 8.10 0.13
N HIS A 52 -7.26 7.91 0.19
CA HIS A 52 -8.22 9.00 0.19
C HIS A 52 -8.02 9.94 1.39
N ARG A 53 -7.76 9.40 2.58
CA ARG A 53 -7.44 10.17 3.78
C ARG A 53 -6.16 11.01 3.61
N LEU A 54 -5.22 10.55 2.78
CA LEU A 54 -3.98 11.26 2.44
C LEU A 54 -4.15 12.26 1.28
N GLY A 55 -5.38 12.48 0.79
CA GLY A 55 -5.67 13.42 -0.30
C GLY A 55 -5.36 12.87 -1.71
N VAL A 56 -5.09 11.57 -1.83
CA VAL A 56 -4.82 10.93 -3.12
C VAL A 56 -6.14 10.48 -3.75
N THR A 57 -6.40 10.90 -4.99
CA THR A 57 -7.50 10.34 -5.79
C THR A 57 -7.07 9.01 -6.39
N VAL A 58 -7.87 7.96 -6.21
CA VAL A 58 -7.53 6.63 -6.74
C VAL A 58 -8.37 6.31 -7.98
N ALA A 59 -7.69 5.84 -9.03
CA ALA A 59 -8.31 5.18 -10.18
C ALA A 59 -7.89 3.71 -10.17
N ASP A 60 -8.79 2.85 -9.70
CA ASP A 60 -8.57 1.40 -9.67
C ASP A 60 -8.91 0.78 -11.02
N LEU A 61 -7.93 0.09 -11.60
CA LEU A 61 -8.03 -0.60 -12.89
C LEU A 61 -8.62 -2.00 -12.76
N THR A 62 -8.81 -2.50 -11.54
CA THR A 62 -9.33 -3.84 -11.29
C THR A 62 -10.40 -3.84 -10.20
N PRO A 63 -11.44 -2.99 -10.26
CA PRO A 63 -12.37 -2.79 -9.14
C PRO A 63 -13.11 -4.05 -8.71
N ASP A 64 -13.33 -5.00 -9.62
CA ASP A 64 -14.04 -6.26 -9.34
C ASP A 64 -13.11 -7.39 -8.86
N TRP A 65 -11.80 -7.16 -8.79
CA TRP A 65 -10.83 -8.18 -8.41
C TRP A 65 -10.91 -8.48 -6.91
N ALA A 66 -11.42 -9.66 -6.57
CA ALA A 66 -11.72 -10.03 -5.18
C ALA A 66 -10.57 -10.71 -4.43
N GLU A 67 -9.49 -11.12 -5.11
CA GLU A 67 -8.32 -11.72 -4.46
C GLU A 67 -7.54 -10.66 -3.65
N PRO A 68 -6.86 -11.05 -2.57
CA PRO A 68 -6.15 -10.11 -1.72
C PRO A 68 -5.03 -9.38 -2.48
N PRO A 69 -4.81 -8.08 -2.21
CA PRO A 69 -3.66 -7.36 -2.73
C PRO A 69 -2.37 -7.88 -2.10
N ALA A 70 -1.23 -7.60 -2.73
CA ALA A 70 0.08 -7.90 -2.15
C ALA A 70 0.25 -7.21 -0.79
N VAL A 71 0.58 -7.99 0.25
CA VAL A 71 0.85 -7.48 1.61
C VAL A 71 2.33 -7.55 1.90
N SER A 72 2.88 -6.46 2.42
CA SER A 72 4.26 -6.42 2.92
C SER A 72 4.26 -6.32 4.44
N SER A 73 5.02 -7.19 5.10
CA SER A 73 5.28 -7.11 6.54
C SER A 73 6.56 -6.32 6.76
N ILE A 74 6.47 -5.24 7.53
CA ILE A 74 7.61 -4.37 7.84
C ILE A 74 7.84 -4.36 9.34
N MET A 75 9.01 -4.82 9.77
CA MET A 75 9.47 -4.69 11.15
C MET A 75 10.46 -3.55 11.23
N VAL A 76 10.24 -2.61 12.16
CA VAL A 76 11.14 -1.48 12.41
C VAL A 76 11.69 -1.58 13.83
N THR A 77 13.02 -1.58 13.95
CA THR A 77 13.71 -1.61 15.23
C THR A 77 13.65 -0.24 15.88
N ALA A 78 12.88 -0.10 16.95
CA ALA A 78 12.57 1.21 17.53
C ALA A 78 13.80 2.01 18.00
N SER A 79 14.88 1.34 18.43
CA SER A 79 16.10 2.01 18.91
C SER A 79 17.00 2.53 17.78
N THR A 80 16.90 1.98 16.57
CA THR A 80 17.82 2.30 15.46
C THR A 80 17.11 2.87 14.24
N GLY A 81 15.81 2.61 14.06
CA GLY A 81 15.07 2.94 12.84
C GLY A 81 15.31 1.98 11.68
N GLU A 82 16.18 0.98 11.84
CA GLU A 82 16.42 -0.07 10.84
C GLU A 82 15.13 -0.84 10.54
N ARG A 83 14.94 -1.23 9.27
CA ARG A 83 13.75 -1.96 8.84
C ARG A 83 14.07 -3.24 8.09
N ALA A 84 13.28 -4.28 8.37
CA ALA A 84 13.22 -5.50 7.57
C ALA A 84 11.85 -5.56 6.89
N VAL A 85 11.85 -5.84 5.57
CA VAL A 85 10.64 -5.94 4.75
C VAL A 85 10.56 -7.34 4.18
N ALA A 86 9.45 -8.03 4.45
CA ALA A 86 9.09 -9.30 3.81
C ALA A 86 7.83 -9.08 2.97
N SER A 87 7.89 -9.41 1.69
CA SER A 87 6.78 -9.18 0.75
C SER A 87 6.77 -10.25 -0.33
N THR A 88 5.58 -10.62 -0.77
CA THR A 88 5.40 -11.34 -2.04
C THR A 88 5.59 -10.42 -3.24
N ASN A 89 5.66 -9.10 -3.03
CA ASN A 89 5.53 -8.09 -4.08
C ASN A 89 4.25 -8.32 -4.91
N ALA A 90 4.10 -7.60 -6.02
CA ALA A 90 2.99 -7.80 -6.97
C ALA A 90 3.14 -9.08 -7.83
N THR A 91 3.92 -10.07 -7.39
CA THR A 91 4.10 -11.31 -8.17
C THR A 91 2.78 -12.06 -8.22
N GLY A 92 2.09 -12.00 -9.36
CA GLY A 92 0.75 -12.59 -9.56
C GLY A 92 -0.30 -11.61 -10.07
N HIS A 93 -0.02 -10.31 -10.07
CA HIS A 93 -0.96 -9.28 -10.51
C HIS A 93 -0.35 -8.45 -11.63
N ARG A 94 -0.74 -8.73 -12.88
CA ARG A 94 -0.44 -7.86 -14.03
C ARG A 94 -1.72 -7.21 -14.49
N VAL A 95 -1.68 -5.90 -14.63
CA VAL A 95 -2.79 -5.10 -15.15
C VAL A 95 -2.27 -4.32 -16.34
N SER A 96 -3.07 -4.28 -17.40
CA SER A 96 -2.76 -3.47 -18.58
C SER A 96 -3.07 -2.01 -18.26
N PRO A 97 -2.24 -1.06 -18.74
CA PRO A 97 -2.64 0.34 -18.69
C PRO A 97 -3.94 0.54 -19.50
N PRO A 98 -4.77 1.55 -19.15
CA PRO A 98 -5.86 1.98 -20.01
C PRO A 98 -5.37 2.34 -21.41
N ASP A 99 -6.26 2.26 -22.40
CA ASP A 99 -6.02 2.83 -23.72
C ASP A 99 -5.94 4.37 -23.63
N ASP A 100 -5.20 4.99 -24.56
CA ASP A 100 -5.03 6.46 -24.66
C ASP A 100 -6.29 7.17 -25.16
#